data_AF-A0A268RXN8-F1
#
_entry.id   AF-A0A268RXN8-F1
#
_cell.length_a   1.000
_cell.length_b   1.000
_cell.length_c   1.000
_cell.angle_alpha   90.00
_cell.angle_beta   90.00
_cell.angle_gamma   90.00
#
_symmetry.space_group_name_H-M   'P 1'
#
loop_
_entity.id
_entity.type
_entity.pdbx_description
1 polymer ?
#
loop_
_entity_poly.entity_id
_entity_poly.type
_entity_poly.pdbx_seq_one_letter_code
_entity_poly.pdbx_strand_id
1 'polypeptide(L)'
;MKSYLKLVDFELRRVMPLFLGALALFALMQFAVVFIYTQSTLTEYNAHLASGRTAAEFLMENGPISISLFLFSPLYIGPLLFLFGALLCYALLIWYREWYGSHPFIHRLLMLPNSRMHVYFAKLAAIAFMAIVVYAFQLCLYPLQDLFLSLRLPNEILQTGSLNATLEFVFIHVFDTENYLMDLFIMFGCGVFALTTIFTMVLIERSFRLIGVAFALSYGGVILCAATVPLGMLSGQIYDSELFFVAIALVTLLIAINLLLSRRLIAKYVTV
;
A
#
# COMPACT_ATOMS: atom_id res chain seq x y z
N MET A 1 -9.95 -22.86 14.90
CA MET A 1 -10.30 -21.50 14.39
C MET A 1 -10.20 -20.39 15.45
N LYS A 2 -10.71 -20.55 16.69
CA LYS A 2 -10.62 -19.52 17.75
C LYS A 2 -9.20 -19.07 18.11
N SER A 3 -8.16 -19.87 17.86
CA SER A 3 -6.78 -19.48 18.16
C SER A 3 -6.11 -18.61 17.10
N TYR A 4 -6.48 -18.74 15.81
CA TYR A 4 -5.88 -17.94 14.73
C TYR A 4 -6.32 -16.49 14.81
N LEU A 5 -7.63 -16.24 14.95
CA LEU A 5 -8.17 -14.89 15.08
C LEU A 5 -7.64 -14.17 16.33
N LYS A 6 -7.41 -14.91 17.42
CA LYS A 6 -6.75 -14.35 18.62
C LYS A 6 -5.31 -13.93 18.37
N LEU A 7 -4.56 -14.66 17.53
CA LEU A 7 -3.21 -14.27 17.14
C LEU A 7 -3.22 -13.01 16.28
N VAL A 8 -4.17 -12.91 15.34
CA VAL A 8 -4.35 -11.69 14.53
C VAL A 8 -4.71 -10.49 15.42
N ASP A 9 -5.69 -10.64 16.31
CA ASP A 9 -6.09 -9.59 17.26
C ASP A 9 -4.93 -9.18 18.17
N PHE A 10 -4.13 -10.13 18.65
CA PHE A 10 -2.93 -9.85 19.42
C PHE A 10 -1.92 -8.99 18.66
N GLU A 11 -1.63 -9.33 17.40
CA GLU A 11 -0.71 -8.55 16.55
C GLU A 11 -1.28 -7.16 16.25
N LEU A 12 -2.57 -7.08 15.91
CA LEU A 12 -3.25 -5.82 15.60
C LEU A 12 -3.28 -4.90 16.81
N ARG A 13 -3.73 -5.35 17.99
CA ARG A 13 -3.79 -4.51 19.21
C ARG A 13 -2.44 -3.89 19.56
N ARG A 14 -1.35 -4.59 19.27
CA ARG A 14 0.00 -4.15 19.57
C ARG A 14 0.47 -3.01 18.67
N VAL A 15 0.09 -3.01 17.39
CA VAL A 15 0.49 -2.00 16.41
C VAL A 15 -0.54 -0.88 16.25
N MET A 16 -1.80 -1.15 16.57
CA MET A 16 -2.93 -0.25 16.36
C MET A 16 -2.72 1.19 16.84
N PRO A 17 -2.23 1.48 18.06
CA PRO A 17 -2.09 2.88 18.49
C PRO A 17 -1.08 3.66 17.63
N LEU A 18 0.03 3.02 17.24
CA LEU A 18 1.02 3.63 16.35
C LEU A 18 0.48 3.78 14.93
N PHE A 19 -0.23 2.77 14.44
CA PHE A 19 -0.84 2.80 13.12
C PHE A 19 -1.94 3.87 13.00
N LEU A 20 -2.83 4.00 13.99
CA LEU A 20 -3.84 5.06 14.05
C LEU A 20 -3.21 6.44 14.15
N GLY A 21 -2.13 6.60 14.93
CA GLY A 21 -1.37 7.84 14.98
C GLY A 21 -0.77 8.21 13.63
N ALA A 22 -0.22 7.23 12.91
CA ALA A 22 0.31 7.43 11.56
C ALA A 22 -0.79 7.80 10.54
N LEU A 23 -1.97 7.15 10.62
CA LEU A 23 -3.13 7.51 9.79
C LEU A 23 -3.64 8.94 10.06
N ALA A 24 -3.69 9.36 11.33
CA ALA A 24 -4.08 10.71 11.69
C ALA A 24 -3.08 11.74 11.16
N LEU A 25 -1.78 11.49 11.33
CA LEU A 25 -0.74 12.36 10.80
C LEU A 25 -0.80 12.43 9.27
N PHE A 26 -1.02 11.30 8.60
CA PHE A 26 -1.23 11.21 7.17
C PHE A 26 -2.40 12.09 6.69
N ALA A 27 -3.57 11.98 7.34
CA ALA A 27 -4.71 12.84 7.03
C ALA A 27 -4.38 14.32 7.23
N LEU A 28 -3.74 14.68 8.35
CA LEU A 28 -3.36 16.06 8.64
C LEU A 28 -2.42 16.64 7.56
N MET A 29 -1.45 15.86 7.10
CA MET A 29 -0.54 16.29 6.04
C MET A 29 -1.30 16.55 4.73
N GLN A 30 -2.16 15.63 4.30
CA GLN A 30 -2.94 15.84 3.07
C GLN A 30 -3.89 17.03 3.19
N PHE A 31 -4.59 17.19 4.31
CA PHE A 31 -5.44 18.36 4.53
C PHE A 31 -4.64 19.66 4.56
N ALA A 32 -3.43 19.67 5.13
CA ALA A 32 -2.56 20.84 5.11
C ALA A 32 -2.17 21.22 3.67
N VAL A 33 -1.86 20.23 2.82
CA VAL A 33 -1.58 20.45 1.39
C VAL A 33 -2.79 21.06 0.70
N VAL A 34 -3.97 20.45 0.83
CA VAL A 34 -5.24 20.98 0.27
C VAL A 34 -5.49 22.40 0.74
N PHE A 35 -5.28 22.68 2.03
CA PHE A 35 -5.47 24.00 2.61
C PHE A 35 -4.53 25.05 1.99
N ILE A 36 -3.24 24.75 1.88
CA ILE A 36 -2.24 25.67 1.29
C ILE A 36 -2.62 26.01 -0.15
N TYR A 37 -2.97 25.00 -0.96
CA TYR A 37 -3.41 25.21 -2.34
C TYR A 37 -4.70 26.01 -2.42
N THR A 38 -5.69 25.67 -1.60
CA THR A 38 -6.96 26.42 -1.58
C THR A 38 -6.72 27.90 -1.25
N GLN A 39 -5.83 28.17 -0.28
CA GLN A 39 -5.52 29.53 0.14
C GLN A 39 -4.73 30.32 -0.92
N SER A 40 -3.78 29.69 -1.61
CA SER A 40 -3.05 30.34 -2.71
C SER A 40 -4.02 30.69 -3.85
N THR A 41 -4.87 29.73 -4.24
CA THR A 41 -5.84 29.93 -5.32
C THR A 41 -6.87 31.00 -5.00
N LEU A 42 -7.37 31.06 -3.76
CA LEU A 42 -8.26 32.15 -3.33
C LEU A 42 -7.57 33.53 -3.41
N THR A 43 -6.29 33.59 -3.05
CA THR A 43 -5.53 34.84 -3.07
C THR A 43 -5.32 35.32 -4.50
N GLU A 44 -4.97 34.42 -5.41
CA GLU A 44 -4.82 34.69 -6.84
C GLU A 44 -6.15 35.10 -7.48
N TYR A 45 -7.23 34.38 -7.17
CA TYR A 45 -8.58 34.71 -7.65
C TYR A 45 -9.03 36.11 -7.20
N ASN A 46 -8.85 36.44 -5.92
CA ASN A 46 -9.22 37.76 -5.40
C ASN A 46 -8.36 38.88 -6.00
N ALA A 47 -7.07 38.64 -6.23
CA ALA A 47 -6.20 39.59 -6.92
C ALA A 47 -6.62 39.79 -8.39
N HIS A 48 -7.04 38.71 -9.05
CA HIS A 48 -7.56 38.75 -10.42
C HIS A 48 -8.82 39.60 -10.50
N LEU A 49 -9.79 39.40 -9.61
CA LEU A 49 -11.00 40.23 -9.54
C LEU A 49 -10.69 41.70 -9.18
N ALA A 50 -9.75 41.93 -8.26
CA ALA A 50 -9.33 43.29 -7.89
C ALA A 50 -8.70 44.06 -9.06
N SER A 51 -8.13 43.35 -10.05
CA SER A 51 -7.61 43.95 -11.28
C SER A 51 -8.69 44.35 -12.30
N GLY A 52 -9.97 44.14 -11.97
CA GLY A 52 -11.11 44.47 -12.84
C GLY A 52 -11.47 43.40 -13.86
N ARG A 53 -10.82 42.22 -13.77
CA ARG A 53 -11.05 41.07 -14.64
C ARG A 53 -12.20 40.19 -14.13
N THR A 54 -12.78 39.38 -15.00
CA THR A 54 -13.94 38.53 -14.66
C THR A 54 -13.53 37.13 -14.19
N ALA A 55 -14.44 36.43 -13.52
CA ALA A 55 -14.25 35.02 -13.15
C ALA A 55 -14.12 34.09 -14.38
N ALA A 56 -14.79 34.44 -15.49
CA ALA A 56 -14.69 33.69 -16.74
C ALA A 56 -13.29 33.79 -17.36
N GLU A 57 -12.66 34.96 -17.30
CA GLU A 57 -11.28 35.14 -17.75
C GLU A 57 -10.30 34.31 -16.90
N PHE A 58 -10.52 34.24 -15.58
CA PHE A 58 -9.71 33.40 -14.69
C PHE A 58 -9.79 31.91 -15.06
N LEU A 59 -10.99 31.42 -15.39
CA LEU A 59 -11.19 30.03 -15.85
C LEU A 59 -10.54 29.76 -17.21
N MET A 60 -10.51 30.73 -18.11
CA MET A 60 -9.84 30.57 -19.40
C MET A 60 -8.32 30.48 -19.25
N GLU A 61 -7.75 31.21 -18.28
CA GLU A 61 -6.31 31.20 -18.02
C GLU A 61 -5.85 29.98 -17.20
N ASN A 62 -6.58 29.62 -16.14
CA ASN A 62 -6.14 28.61 -15.17
C ASN A 62 -6.91 27.27 -15.25
N GLY A 63 -8.00 27.23 -15.99
CA GLY A 63 -8.91 26.09 -16.01
C GLY A 63 -9.78 25.98 -14.76
N PRO A 64 -10.72 25.01 -14.75
CA PRO A 64 -11.55 24.72 -13.58
C PRO A 64 -10.71 24.13 -12.44
N ILE A 65 -11.03 24.55 -11.21
CA ILE A 65 -10.34 24.06 -10.02
C ILE A 65 -11.08 22.85 -9.46
N SER A 66 -10.34 21.76 -9.27
CA SER A 66 -10.82 20.56 -8.59
C SER A 66 -9.66 19.87 -7.86
N ILE A 67 -9.96 18.86 -7.05
CA ILE A 67 -8.93 18.08 -6.34
C ILE A 67 -7.93 17.42 -7.28
N SER A 68 -8.37 17.01 -8.47
CA SER A 68 -7.54 16.26 -9.41
C SER A 68 -6.25 17.00 -9.79
N LEU A 69 -6.26 18.33 -9.74
CA LEU A 69 -5.13 19.18 -10.11
C LEU A 69 -3.90 18.97 -9.22
N PHE A 70 -4.09 18.53 -7.97
CA PHE A 70 -2.98 18.32 -7.03
C PHE A 70 -2.85 16.88 -6.53
N LEU A 71 -3.69 15.94 -7.02
CA LEU A 71 -3.58 14.52 -6.71
C LEU A 71 -2.17 14.01 -7.00
N PHE A 72 -1.58 14.41 -8.11
CA PHE A 72 -0.23 13.98 -8.51
C PHE A 72 0.91 14.82 -7.93
N SER A 73 0.61 15.81 -7.07
CA SER A 73 1.65 16.60 -6.42
C SER A 73 2.49 15.73 -5.48
N PRO A 74 3.84 15.80 -5.52
CA PRO A 74 4.70 15.06 -4.60
C PRO A 74 4.38 15.30 -3.13
N LEU A 75 3.90 16.49 -2.79
CA LEU A 75 3.49 16.85 -1.42
C LEU A 75 2.22 16.13 -0.98
N TYR A 76 1.33 15.81 -1.93
CA TYR A 76 0.08 15.08 -1.67
C TYR A 76 0.30 13.55 -1.67
N ILE A 77 1.07 13.04 -2.63
CA ILE A 77 1.41 11.61 -2.75
C ILE A 77 2.40 11.15 -1.67
N GLY A 78 3.37 11.99 -1.33
CA GLY A 78 4.48 11.64 -0.43
C GLY A 78 4.03 11.00 0.89
N PRO A 79 3.06 11.58 1.62
CA PRO A 79 2.52 10.98 2.84
C PRO A 79 1.92 9.58 2.64
N LEU A 80 1.26 9.31 1.51
CA LEU A 80 0.69 7.99 1.20
C LEU A 80 1.79 6.96 0.95
N LEU A 81 2.79 7.30 0.13
CA LEU A 81 3.95 6.45 -0.14
C LEU A 81 4.74 6.17 1.14
N PHE A 82 4.90 7.19 2.01
CA PHE A 82 5.55 7.03 3.30
C PHE A 82 4.81 6.01 4.17
N LEU A 83 3.49 6.05 4.20
CA LEU A 83 2.68 5.13 5.00
C LEU A 83 2.79 3.68 4.49
N PHE A 84 2.75 3.45 3.17
CA PHE A 84 3.00 2.12 2.60
C PHE A 84 4.44 1.64 2.81
N GLY A 85 5.43 2.51 2.65
CA GLY A 85 6.83 2.21 2.96
C GLY A 85 7.02 1.83 4.43
N ALA A 86 6.39 2.55 5.34
CA ALA A 86 6.40 2.23 6.77
C ALA A 86 5.75 0.86 7.06
N LEU A 87 4.65 0.50 6.37
CA LEU A 87 4.03 -0.82 6.48
C LEU A 87 4.96 -1.94 5.99
N LEU A 88 5.67 -1.75 4.88
CA LEU A 88 6.66 -2.71 4.38
C LEU A 88 7.83 -2.87 5.34
N CYS A 89 8.36 -1.77 5.89
CA CYS A 89 9.37 -1.82 6.95
C CYS A 89 8.84 -2.54 8.19
N TYR A 90 7.59 -2.29 8.58
CA TYR A 90 6.96 -2.99 9.70
C TYR A 90 6.80 -4.49 9.43
N ALA A 91 6.60 -4.90 8.17
CA ALA A 91 6.56 -6.30 7.76
C ALA A 91 7.86 -7.06 8.03
N LEU A 92 9.00 -6.38 8.02
CA LEU A 92 10.24 -6.94 8.54
C LEU A 92 10.20 -6.94 10.07
N LEU A 93 9.96 -5.79 10.70
CA LEU A 93 10.07 -5.61 12.15
C LEU A 93 9.18 -6.55 12.97
N ILE A 94 7.99 -6.91 12.48
CA ILE A 94 7.07 -7.84 13.15
C ILE A 94 7.70 -9.21 13.39
N TRP A 95 8.63 -9.63 12.54
CA TRP A 95 9.41 -10.85 12.74
C TRP A 95 10.61 -10.60 13.65
N TYR A 96 11.46 -9.61 13.37
CA TYR A 96 12.68 -9.36 14.19
C TYR A 96 12.37 -9.12 15.67
N ARG A 97 11.27 -8.43 15.97
CA ARG A 97 10.89 -8.09 17.34
C ARG A 97 10.63 -9.30 18.22
N GLU A 98 10.18 -10.42 17.66
CA GLU A 98 9.92 -11.64 18.44
C GLU A 98 11.16 -12.49 18.69
N TRP A 99 12.21 -12.22 17.93
CA TRP A 99 13.51 -12.89 18.00
C TRP A 99 14.48 -12.14 18.91
N TYR A 100 14.18 -10.87 19.23
CA TYR A 100 15.02 -10.02 20.05
C TYR A 100 14.74 -10.23 21.55
N GLY A 101 15.74 -10.74 22.28
CA GLY A 101 15.71 -10.91 23.74
C GLY A 101 16.36 -12.23 24.21
N SER A 102 16.70 -12.32 25.50
CA SER A 102 17.36 -13.49 26.11
C SER A 102 16.50 -14.77 26.08
N HIS A 103 15.17 -14.63 26.00
CA HIS A 103 14.22 -15.72 25.82
C HIS A 103 13.25 -15.36 24.67
N PRO A 104 13.53 -15.79 23.43
CA PRO A 104 12.75 -15.33 22.27
C PRO A 104 11.29 -15.72 22.40
N PHE A 105 10.40 -14.74 22.32
CA PHE A 105 8.95 -14.95 22.43
C PHE A 105 8.44 -15.88 21.32
N ILE A 106 9.11 -15.88 20.16
CA ILE A 106 8.76 -16.75 19.05
C ILE A 106 8.81 -18.24 19.41
N HIS A 107 9.73 -18.68 20.26
CA HIS A 107 9.78 -20.10 20.66
C HIS A 107 8.52 -20.50 21.43
N ARG A 108 7.98 -19.62 22.27
CA ARG A 108 6.69 -19.86 22.97
C ARG A 108 5.51 -19.90 22.00
N LEU A 109 5.51 -19.02 21.00
CA LEU A 109 4.51 -19.02 19.93
C LEU A 109 4.55 -20.30 19.08
N LEU A 110 5.75 -20.79 18.75
CA LEU A 110 5.94 -22.00 17.95
C LEU A 110 5.70 -23.31 18.72
N MET A 111 5.70 -23.24 20.06
CA MET A 111 5.34 -24.34 20.97
C MET A 111 3.82 -24.41 21.25
N LEU A 112 3.02 -23.46 20.77
CA LEU A 112 1.57 -23.55 20.86
C LEU A 112 1.09 -24.83 20.15
N PRO A 113 0.06 -25.53 20.65
CA PRO A 113 -0.45 -26.78 20.09
C PRO A 113 -1.11 -26.63 18.70
N ASN A 114 -1.07 -25.42 18.12
CA ASN A 114 -1.60 -25.12 16.81
C ASN A 114 -0.49 -25.19 15.74
N SER A 115 -0.88 -25.37 14.49
CA SER A 115 0.07 -25.32 13.36
C SER A 115 0.92 -24.05 13.41
N ARG A 116 2.26 -24.21 13.35
CA ARG A 116 3.22 -23.09 13.32
C ARG A 116 2.94 -22.08 12.20
N MET A 117 2.30 -22.53 11.12
CA MET A 117 1.87 -21.68 10.02
C MET A 117 0.77 -20.68 10.41
N HIS A 118 0.02 -20.90 11.50
CA HIS A 118 -0.94 -19.91 11.99
C HIS A 118 -0.27 -18.63 12.46
N VAL A 119 0.95 -18.69 12.99
CA VAL A 119 1.73 -17.50 13.36
C VAL A 119 2.10 -16.71 12.11
N TYR A 120 2.56 -17.40 11.07
CA TYR A 120 2.85 -16.79 9.77
C TYR A 120 1.63 -16.08 9.18
N PHE A 121 0.50 -16.80 9.08
CA PHE A 121 -0.73 -16.22 8.53
C PHE A 121 -1.28 -15.09 9.39
N ALA A 122 -1.11 -15.15 10.71
CA ALA A 122 -1.59 -14.08 11.59
C ALA A 122 -0.86 -12.76 11.32
N LYS A 123 0.46 -12.81 11.15
CA LYS A 123 1.29 -11.65 10.78
C LYS A 123 0.93 -11.14 9.39
N LEU A 124 0.75 -12.05 8.42
CA LEU A 124 0.38 -11.69 7.06
C LEU A 124 -0.97 -10.97 7.05
N ALA A 125 -1.97 -11.54 7.73
CA ALA A 125 -3.30 -10.95 7.81
C ALA A 125 -3.30 -9.61 8.54
N ALA A 126 -2.51 -9.44 9.60
CA ALA A 126 -2.41 -8.16 10.30
C ALA A 126 -1.91 -7.04 9.37
N ILE A 127 -0.87 -7.29 8.57
CA ILE A 127 -0.31 -6.29 7.67
C ILE A 127 -1.20 -6.07 6.44
N ALA A 128 -1.73 -7.15 5.86
CA ALA A 128 -2.68 -7.04 4.76
C ALA A 128 -3.93 -6.24 5.18
N PHE A 129 -4.44 -6.47 6.39
CA PHE A 129 -5.54 -5.69 6.95
C PHE A 129 -5.18 -4.21 7.09
N MET A 130 -4.00 -3.88 7.65
CA MET A 130 -3.56 -2.49 7.74
C MET A 130 -3.43 -1.84 6.36
N ALA A 131 -2.90 -2.53 5.36
CA ALA A 131 -2.82 -2.03 3.99
C ALA A 131 -4.21 -1.74 3.39
N ILE A 132 -5.19 -2.65 3.59
CA ILE A 132 -6.59 -2.41 3.18
C ILE A 132 -7.15 -1.18 3.89
N VAL A 133 -6.90 -1.01 5.18
CA VAL A 133 -7.37 0.15 5.95
C VAL A 133 -6.75 1.45 5.41
N VAL A 134 -5.47 1.46 5.02
CA VAL A 134 -4.86 2.65 4.38
C VAL A 134 -5.60 3.03 3.10
N TYR A 135 -5.85 2.06 2.20
CA TYR A 135 -6.59 2.32 0.97
C TYR A 135 -8.02 2.81 1.23
N ALA A 136 -8.76 2.13 2.11
CA ALA A 136 -10.11 2.52 2.48
C ALA A 136 -10.14 3.92 3.10
N PHE A 137 -9.15 4.25 3.94
CA PHE A 137 -9.03 5.56 4.55
C PHE A 137 -8.74 6.65 3.52
N GLN A 138 -7.84 6.41 2.55
CA GLN A 138 -7.59 7.32 1.44
C GLN A 138 -8.86 7.58 0.60
N LEU A 139 -9.61 6.52 0.28
CA LEU A 139 -10.88 6.63 -0.44
C LEU A 139 -11.91 7.48 0.33
N CYS A 140 -11.96 7.36 1.66
CA CYS A 140 -12.81 8.20 2.51
C CYS A 140 -12.32 9.64 2.65
N LEU A 141 -11.00 9.88 2.60
CA LEU A 141 -10.44 11.23 2.73
C LEU A 141 -10.75 12.11 1.53
N TYR A 142 -10.76 11.55 0.31
CA TYR A 142 -11.01 12.32 -0.90
C TYR A 142 -12.33 13.12 -0.86
N PRO A 143 -13.51 12.53 -0.64
CA PRO A 143 -14.77 13.29 -0.65
C PRO A 143 -14.83 14.32 0.48
N LEU A 144 -14.15 14.07 1.61
CA LEU A 144 -14.05 15.05 2.70
C LEU A 144 -13.19 16.27 2.30
N GLN A 145 -12.11 16.03 1.54
CA GLN A 145 -11.30 17.10 0.98
C GLN A 145 -12.07 17.87 -0.10
N ASP A 146 -12.90 17.19 -0.90
CA ASP A 146 -13.67 17.83 -1.98
C ASP A 146 -14.72 18.76 -1.40
N LEU A 147 -15.41 18.27 -0.36
CA LEU A 147 -16.31 19.07 0.45
C LEU A 147 -15.58 20.28 1.05
N PHE A 148 -14.38 20.09 1.60
CA PHE A 148 -13.58 21.19 2.16
C PHE A 148 -13.26 22.28 1.13
N LEU A 149 -12.89 21.89 -0.09
CA LEU A 149 -12.65 22.82 -1.21
C LEU A 149 -13.92 23.56 -1.61
N SER A 150 -15.04 22.85 -1.75
CA SER A 150 -16.33 23.43 -2.15
C SER A 150 -16.85 24.45 -1.14
N LEU A 151 -16.52 24.31 0.15
CA LEU A 151 -16.90 25.25 1.19
C LEU A 151 -16.06 26.53 1.19
N ARG A 152 -14.88 26.52 0.57
CA ARG A 152 -13.91 27.62 0.60
C ARG A 152 -13.85 28.40 -0.70
N LEU A 153 -13.96 27.73 -1.85
CA LEU A 153 -13.90 28.37 -3.16
C LEU A 153 -15.30 28.80 -3.64
N PRO A 154 -15.39 29.88 -4.43
CA PRO A 154 -16.63 30.24 -5.12
C PRO A 154 -17.06 29.16 -6.13
N ASN A 155 -18.37 28.90 -6.21
CA ASN A 155 -18.94 27.91 -7.13
C ASN A 155 -18.64 28.20 -8.61
N GLU A 156 -18.36 29.46 -8.95
CA GLU A 156 -18.08 29.89 -10.33
C GLU A 156 -16.80 29.29 -10.90
N ILE A 157 -15.80 29.01 -10.04
CA ILE A 157 -14.48 28.48 -10.47
C ILE A 157 -14.28 27.01 -10.11
N LEU A 158 -15.23 26.44 -9.36
CA LEU A 158 -15.21 25.06 -8.90
C LEU A 158 -15.73 24.11 -9.97
N GLN A 159 -15.01 23.02 -10.19
CA GLN A 159 -15.52 21.84 -10.83
C GLN A 159 -15.63 20.74 -9.79
N THR A 160 -16.84 20.20 -9.62
CA THR A 160 -17.08 19.07 -8.71
C THR A 160 -16.16 17.91 -9.05
N GLY A 161 -15.48 17.36 -8.03
CA GLY A 161 -14.58 16.22 -8.21
C GLY A 161 -15.31 15.03 -8.85
N SER A 162 -14.74 14.51 -9.94
CA SER A 162 -15.26 13.29 -10.57
C SER A 162 -14.80 12.07 -9.77
N LEU A 163 -15.72 11.15 -9.47
CA LEU A 163 -15.39 9.85 -8.89
C LEU A 163 -14.33 9.11 -9.72
N ASN A 164 -14.33 9.25 -11.04
CA ASN A 164 -13.33 8.59 -11.90
C ASN A 164 -11.92 9.13 -11.64
N ALA A 165 -11.77 10.44 -11.45
CA ALA A 165 -10.46 11.03 -11.11
C ALA A 165 -9.95 10.56 -9.74
N THR A 166 -10.85 10.22 -8.81
CA THR A 166 -10.47 9.62 -7.53
C THR A 166 -9.95 8.20 -7.71
N LEU A 167 -10.60 7.43 -8.57
CA LEU A 167 -10.26 6.03 -8.81
C LEU A 167 -8.95 5.94 -9.59
N GLU A 168 -8.74 6.77 -10.60
CA GLU A 168 -7.46 6.87 -11.33
C GLU A 168 -6.27 7.23 -10.44
N PHE A 169 -6.50 8.03 -9.39
CA PHE A 169 -5.44 8.36 -8.45
C PHE A 169 -5.15 7.23 -7.45
N VAL A 170 -6.21 6.57 -6.97
CA VAL A 170 -6.08 5.51 -5.95
C VAL A 170 -5.58 4.19 -6.56
N PHE A 171 -5.97 3.90 -7.79
CA PHE A 171 -5.56 2.70 -8.51
C PHE A 171 -4.45 3.01 -9.49
N ILE A 172 -3.33 2.30 -9.34
CA ILE A 172 -2.27 2.31 -10.34
C ILE A 172 -2.75 1.43 -11.50
N HIS A 173 -3.04 2.05 -12.64
CA HIS A 173 -3.31 1.33 -13.88
C HIS A 173 -2.02 0.66 -14.36
N VAL A 174 -1.90 -0.64 -14.12
CA VAL A 174 -0.74 -1.44 -14.55
C VAL A 174 -0.91 -1.92 -15.99
N PHE A 175 -2.16 -2.10 -16.42
CA PHE A 175 -2.53 -2.41 -17.80
C PHE A 175 -3.43 -1.30 -18.33
N ASP A 176 -3.42 -1.07 -19.64
CA ASP A 176 -4.30 -0.10 -20.33
C ASP A 176 -5.74 -0.62 -20.42
N THR A 177 -6.27 -1.13 -19.31
CA THR A 177 -7.63 -1.58 -19.17
C THR A 177 -8.36 -0.60 -18.26
N GLU A 178 -9.41 0.05 -18.77
CA GLU A 178 -10.28 0.95 -17.99
C GLU A 178 -11.17 0.18 -16.97
N ASN A 179 -10.60 -0.83 -16.31
CA ASN A 179 -11.31 -1.73 -15.41
C ASN A 179 -10.70 -1.70 -14.00
N TYR A 180 -11.22 -0.81 -13.16
CA TYR A 180 -10.77 -0.62 -11.78
C TYR A 180 -10.83 -1.91 -10.92
N LEU A 181 -11.69 -2.88 -11.25
CA LEU A 181 -11.71 -4.17 -10.55
C LEU A 181 -10.44 -4.98 -10.82
N MET A 182 -9.94 -4.95 -12.05
CA MET A 182 -8.70 -5.64 -12.41
C MET A 182 -7.50 -5.02 -11.70
N ASP A 183 -7.41 -3.68 -11.68
CA ASP A 183 -6.35 -2.97 -10.97
C ASP A 183 -6.34 -3.25 -9.47
N LEU A 184 -7.53 -3.35 -8.86
CA LEU A 184 -7.68 -3.74 -7.47
C LEU A 184 -7.10 -5.14 -7.22
N PHE A 185 -7.43 -6.13 -8.05
CA PHE A 185 -6.89 -7.49 -7.90
C PHE A 185 -5.38 -7.54 -8.08
N ILE A 186 -4.82 -6.81 -9.04
CA ILE A 186 -3.36 -6.74 -9.27
C ILE A 186 -2.68 -6.12 -8.07
N MET A 187 -3.17 -4.97 -7.60
CA MET A 187 -2.59 -4.25 -6.48
C MET A 187 -2.58 -5.11 -5.21
N PHE A 188 -3.70 -5.75 -4.86
CA PHE A 188 -3.76 -6.66 -3.71
C PHE A 188 -2.90 -7.91 -3.91
N GLY A 189 -2.91 -8.49 -5.11
CA GLY A 189 -2.08 -9.65 -5.45
C GLY A 189 -0.59 -9.35 -5.30
N CYS A 190 -0.14 -8.23 -5.87
CA CYS A 190 1.23 -7.72 -5.73
C CYS A 190 1.59 -7.42 -4.27
N GLY A 191 0.67 -6.83 -3.50
CA GLY A 191 0.86 -6.60 -2.07
C GLY A 191 1.07 -7.91 -1.29
N VAL A 192 0.22 -8.91 -1.49
CA VAL A 192 0.37 -10.23 -0.86
C VAL A 192 1.65 -10.94 -1.32
N PHE A 193 1.99 -10.84 -2.60
CA PHE A 193 3.24 -11.36 -3.15
C PHE A 193 4.47 -10.70 -2.51
N ALA A 194 4.49 -9.38 -2.39
CA ALA A 194 5.56 -8.64 -1.71
C ALA A 194 5.69 -9.08 -0.25
N LEU A 195 4.57 -9.13 0.50
CA LEU A 195 4.57 -9.55 1.90
C LEU A 195 5.07 -10.99 2.08
N THR A 196 4.59 -11.93 1.26
CA THR A 196 5.02 -13.34 1.35
C THR A 196 6.48 -13.51 0.98
N THR A 197 6.98 -12.75 0.00
CA THR A 197 8.40 -12.73 -0.37
C THR A 197 9.26 -12.19 0.77
N ILE A 198 8.90 -11.02 1.33
CA ILE A 198 9.59 -10.41 2.48
C ILE A 198 9.63 -11.39 3.66
N PHE A 199 8.50 -12.01 4.00
CA PHE A 199 8.45 -12.98 5.10
C PHE A 199 9.35 -14.19 4.85
N THR A 200 9.38 -14.68 3.60
CA THR A 200 10.25 -15.79 3.21
C THR A 200 11.72 -15.40 3.30
N MET A 201 12.09 -14.20 2.85
CA MET A 201 13.44 -13.64 2.98
C MET A 201 13.88 -13.58 4.44
N VAL A 202 13.03 -13.08 5.35
CA VAL A 202 13.35 -13.04 6.79
C VAL A 202 13.55 -14.45 7.35
N LEU A 203 12.71 -15.41 6.98
CA LEU A 203 12.86 -16.80 7.42
C LEU A 203 14.14 -17.46 6.89
N ILE A 204 14.55 -17.15 5.66
CA ILE A 204 15.81 -17.60 5.07
C ILE A 204 16.99 -17.03 5.86
N GLU A 205 17.01 -15.70 6.06
CA GLU A 205 18.06 -15.06 6.85
C GLU A 205 18.23 -15.77 8.18
N ARG A 206 17.11 -15.97 8.87
CA ARG A 206 17.13 -16.55 10.19
C ARG A 206 17.52 -18.02 10.25
N SER A 207 17.20 -18.79 9.22
CA SER A 207 17.59 -20.20 9.13
C SER A 207 19.10 -20.38 8.91
N PHE A 208 19.76 -19.41 8.28
CA PHE A 208 21.19 -19.50 7.89
C PHE A 208 22.09 -18.40 8.49
N ARG A 209 21.58 -17.61 9.44
CA ARG A 209 22.30 -16.54 10.17
C ARG A 209 22.92 -15.50 9.21
N LEU A 210 24.19 -15.11 9.42
CA LEU A 210 24.86 -14.06 8.64
C LEU A 210 24.98 -14.40 7.14
N ILE A 211 25.20 -15.68 6.79
CA ILE A 211 25.21 -16.14 5.39
C ILE A 211 23.79 -16.10 4.80
N GLY A 212 22.78 -16.25 5.67
CA GLY A 212 21.37 -16.16 5.31
C GLY A 212 20.96 -14.81 4.74
N VAL A 213 21.62 -13.69 5.09
CA VAL A 213 21.32 -12.37 4.50
C VAL A 213 21.59 -12.39 3.00
N ALA A 214 22.74 -12.95 2.59
CA ALA A 214 23.09 -13.07 1.18
C ALA A 214 22.11 -13.98 0.42
N PHE A 215 21.69 -15.09 1.04
CA PHE A 215 20.67 -15.98 0.46
C PHE A 215 19.29 -15.33 0.38
N ALA A 216 18.91 -14.52 1.36
CA ALA A 216 17.64 -13.80 1.36
C ALA A 216 17.61 -12.76 0.23
N LEU A 217 18.67 -11.97 0.08
CA LEU A 217 18.78 -10.96 -0.98
C LEU A 217 18.82 -11.59 -2.37
N SER A 218 19.60 -12.66 -2.56
CA SER A 218 19.64 -13.37 -3.85
C SER A 218 18.29 -14.00 -4.19
N TYR A 219 17.61 -14.59 -3.20
CA TYR A 219 16.26 -15.12 -3.37
C TYR A 219 15.25 -14.03 -3.77
N GLY A 220 15.27 -12.89 -3.08
CA GLY A 220 14.42 -11.74 -3.42
C GLY A 220 14.65 -11.27 -4.86
N GLY A 221 15.91 -11.14 -5.28
CA GLY A 221 16.27 -10.78 -6.65
C GLY A 221 15.76 -11.80 -7.67
N VAL A 222 15.98 -13.10 -7.43
CA VAL A 222 15.50 -14.18 -8.31
C VAL A 222 13.98 -14.18 -8.43
N ILE A 223 13.25 -14.03 -7.32
CA ILE A 223 11.79 -13.99 -7.34
C ILE A 223 11.26 -12.76 -8.08
N LEU A 224 11.88 -11.59 -7.89
CA LEU A 224 11.50 -10.39 -8.63
C LEU A 224 11.75 -10.56 -10.13
N CYS A 225 12.91 -11.08 -10.53
CA CYS A 225 13.19 -11.38 -11.94
C CYS A 225 12.21 -12.42 -12.51
N ALA A 226 11.88 -13.47 -11.74
CA ALA A 226 10.91 -14.47 -12.15
C ALA A 226 9.49 -13.88 -12.32
N ALA A 227 9.17 -12.83 -11.55
CA ALA A 227 7.91 -12.11 -11.67
C ALA A 227 7.85 -11.18 -12.88
N THR A 228 8.93 -10.43 -13.16
CA THR A 228 8.90 -9.33 -14.14
C THR A 228 9.42 -9.73 -15.52
N VAL A 229 10.46 -10.57 -15.63
CA VAL A 229 11.09 -10.91 -16.91
C VAL A 229 10.10 -11.60 -17.87
N PRO A 230 9.33 -12.63 -17.45
CA PRO A 230 8.37 -13.27 -18.35
C PRO A 230 7.29 -12.29 -18.86
N LEU A 231 6.82 -11.39 -17.99
CA LEU A 231 5.80 -10.40 -18.36
C LEU A 231 6.36 -9.36 -19.33
N GLY A 232 7.59 -8.87 -19.13
CA GLY A 232 8.24 -7.95 -20.06
C GLY A 232 8.62 -8.57 -21.41
N MET A 233 8.87 -9.88 -21.45
CA MET A 233 9.08 -10.59 -22.72
C MET A 233 7.80 -10.77 -23.52
N LEU A 234 6.67 -10.96 -22.84
CA LEU A 234 5.34 -11.14 -23.44
C LEU A 234 4.65 -9.81 -23.75
N SER A 235 5.05 -8.71 -23.11
CA SER A 235 4.47 -7.39 -23.36
C SER A 235 4.67 -6.98 -24.81
N GLY A 236 3.58 -6.64 -25.50
CA GLY A 236 3.57 -6.31 -26.93
C GLY A 236 3.53 -7.53 -27.87
N GLN A 237 3.64 -8.76 -27.36
CA GLN A 237 3.46 -9.99 -28.17
C GLN A 237 2.04 -10.57 -28.05
N ILE A 238 1.39 -10.38 -26.91
CA ILE A 238 0.04 -10.85 -26.61
C ILE A 238 -0.87 -9.67 -26.25
N TYR A 239 -2.19 -9.90 -26.25
CA TYR A 239 -3.15 -8.88 -25.82
C TYR A 239 -3.03 -8.58 -24.32
N ASP A 240 -3.30 -7.35 -23.90
CA ASP A 240 -3.18 -6.94 -22.49
C ASP A 240 -4.09 -7.76 -21.55
N SER A 241 -5.26 -8.17 -22.05
CA SER A 241 -6.16 -9.07 -21.32
C SER A 241 -5.56 -10.47 -21.10
N GLU A 242 -4.80 -11.01 -22.05
CA GLU A 242 -4.11 -12.29 -21.91
C GLU A 242 -2.92 -12.15 -20.97
N LEU A 243 -2.18 -11.04 -21.08
CA LEU A 243 -1.05 -10.72 -20.23
C LEU A 243 -1.48 -10.58 -18.77
N PHE A 244 -2.65 -9.99 -18.51
CA PHE A 244 -3.27 -9.94 -17.19
C PHE A 244 -3.48 -11.34 -16.58
N PHE A 245 -4.06 -12.29 -17.32
CA PHE A 245 -4.26 -13.65 -16.83
C PHE A 245 -2.93 -14.37 -16.57
N VAL A 246 -1.94 -14.17 -17.43
CA VAL A 246 -0.58 -14.69 -17.23
C VAL A 246 0.04 -14.11 -15.96
N ALA A 247 -0.10 -12.80 -15.74
CA ALA A 247 0.39 -12.13 -14.54
C ALA A 247 -0.24 -12.70 -13.26
N ILE A 248 -1.57 -12.88 -13.24
CA ILE A 248 -2.26 -13.50 -12.10
C ILE A 248 -1.78 -14.92 -11.85
N ALA A 249 -1.70 -15.75 -12.90
CA ALA A 249 -1.28 -17.14 -12.77
C ALA A 249 0.16 -17.22 -12.22
N LEU A 250 1.06 -16.39 -12.74
CA LEU A 250 2.45 -16.34 -12.35
C LEU A 250 2.63 -15.85 -10.91
N VAL A 251 1.99 -14.73 -10.54
CA VAL A 251 2.05 -14.19 -9.18
C VAL A 251 1.47 -15.18 -8.17
N THR A 252 0.36 -15.84 -8.51
CA THR A 252 -0.26 -16.87 -7.65
C THR A 252 0.68 -18.06 -7.45
N LEU A 253 1.35 -18.51 -8.51
CA LEU A 253 2.34 -19.58 -8.45
C LEU A 253 3.53 -19.21 -7.56
N LEU A 254 4.05 -17.98 -7.69
CA LEU A 254 5.15 -17.51 -6.85
C LEU A 254 4.73 -17.37 -5.37
N ILE A 255 3.52 -16.90 -5.09
CA ILE A 255 2.95 -16.90 -3.73
C ILE A 255 2.90 -18.32 -3.17
N ALA A 256 2.44 -19.30 -3.96
CA ALA A 256 2.41 -20.69 -3.52
C ALA A 256 3.82 -21.23 -3.19
N ILE A 257 4.83 -20.90 -4.02
CA ILE A 257 6.23 -21.25 -3.76
C ILE A 257 6.73 -20.61 -2.45
N ASN A 258 6.48 -19.31 -2.25
CA ASN A 258 6.83 -18.60 -1.00
C ASN A 258 6.23 -19.28 0.22
N LEU A 259 4.94 -19.63 0.16
CA LEU A 259 4.23 -20.28 1.27
C LEU A 259 4.77 -21.69 1.56
N LEU A 260 5.06 -22.49 0.53
CA LEU A 260 5.63 -23.83 0.67
C LEU A 260 7.05 -23.77 1.26
N LEU A 261 7.87 -22.83 0.80
CA LEU A 261 9.22 -22.63 1.33
C LEU A 261 9.17 -22.14 2.78
N SER A 262 8.34 -21.13 3.07
CA SER A 262 8.10 -20.64 4.43
C SER A 262 7.67 -21.75 5.39
N ARG A 263 6.74 -22.62 4.95
CA ARG A 263 6.31 -23.79 5.73
C ARG A 263 7.47 -24.74 6.03
N ARG A 264 8.31 -25.03 5.04
CA ARG A 264 9.49 -25.90 5.23
C ARG A 264 10.51 -25.28 6.19
N LEU A 265 10.80 -23.98 6.06
CA LEU A 265 11.73 -23.25 6.91
C LEU A 265 11.28 -23.26 8.38
N ILE A 266 10.01 -22.93 8.63
CA ILE A 266 9.43 -22.92 9.99
C ILE A 266 9.36 -24.32 10.60
N ALA A 267 9.14 -25.36 9.79
CA ALA A 267 9.03 -26.73 10.28
C ALA A 267 10.39 -27.36 10.61
N LYS A 268 11.42 -27.12 9.78
CA LYS A 268 12.70 -27.85 9.86
C LYS A 268 13.88 -27.04 10.40
N TYR A 269 13.93 -25.72 10.17
CA TYR A 269 15.16 -24.94 10.35
C TYR A 269 15.04 -23.86 11.43
N VAL A 270 13.83 -23.36 11.71
CA VAL A 270 13.59 -22.53 12.89
C VAL A 270 13.56 -23.46 14.11
N THR A 271 14.75 -23.73 14.65
CA THR A 271 14.94 -24.53 15.87
C THR A 271 14.31 -23.83 17.06
N VAL A 272 13.53 -24.57 17.85
CA VAL A 272 13.28 -24.23 19.26
C VAL A 272 14.53 -24.56 20.04
#